data_AF-A0A1D2QK26-F1
#
_entry.id   AF-A0A1D2QK26-F1
#
_cell.length_a   1.000
_cell.length_b   1.000
_cell.length_c   1.000
_cell.angle_alpha   90.00
_cell.angle_beta   90.00
_cell.angle_gamma   90.00
#
_symmetry.space_group_name_H-M   'P 1'
#
loop_
_entity.id
_entity.type
_entity.pdbx_description
1 polymer ?
#
loop_
_entity_poly.entity_id
_entity_poly.type
_entity_poly.pdbx_seq_one_letter_code
_entity_poly.pdbx_strand_id
1 'polypeptide(L)'
;MKNRAQLVLTAAAVVAVALAPAVFAYLQLGYSADVAASGDYDAPVGNAQRVLSRGVHGAATGIPSSYRWNRREAAISAVRASLQPTIDALRSSRVESGTVYQVAYNRSAAQAWGDERCATTRGPNRQFGACEASRGIVVQNRTGETHVLAAAFDVHVTTERGRNEVTVIVPYDDG
;
A
#
# COMPACT_ATOMS: atom_id res chain seq x y z
N MET A 1 23.10 42.82 -39.93
CA MET A 1 21.98 41.84 -39.97
C MET A 1 21.98 40.84 -38.78
N LYS A 2 22.65 41.09 -37.65
CA LYS A 2 22.67 40.16 -36.49
C LYS A 2 21.59 40.45 -35.43
N ASN A 3 21.16 41.71 -35.26
CA ASN A 3 20.27 42.10 -34.16
C ASN A 3 18.79 41.71 -34.36
N ARG A 4 18.31 41.56 -35.61
CA ARG A 4 16.91 41.19 -35.88
C ARG A 4 16.67 39.68 -35.78
N ALA A 5 17.63 38.85 -36.21
CA ALA A 5 17.54 37.40 -36.08
C ALA A 5 17.57 36.96 -34.60
N GLN A 6 18.36 37.66 -33.77
CA GLN A 6 18.46 37.38 -32.33
C GLN A 6 17.18 37.75 -31.57
N LEU A 7 16.51 38.85 -31.95
CA LEU A 7 15.22 39.26 -31.39
C LEU A 7 14.08 38.28 -31.72
N VAL A 8 14.09 37.70 -32.92
CA VAL A 8 13.09 36.69 -33.32
C VAL A 8 13.30 35.37 -32.55
N LEU A 9 14.55 34.96 -32.36
CA LEU A 9 14.90 33.76 -31.60
C LEU A 9 14.55 33.87 -30.11
N THR A 10 14.81 35.03 -29.49
CA THR A 10 14.42 35.25 -28.09
C THR A 10 12.90 35.32 -27.93
N ALA A 11 12.19 35.98 -28.84
CA ALA A 11 10.72 36.01 -28.82
C ALA A 11 10.12 34.60 -28.97
N ALA A 12 10.63 33.79 -29.89
CA ALA A 12 10.18 32.41 -30.09
C ALA A 12 10.44 31.53 -28.85
N ALA A 13 11.59 31.68 -28.20
CA ALA A 13 11.91 30.95 -26.97
C ALA A 13 10.97 31.32 -25.81
N VAL A 14 10.63 32.61 -25.66
CA VAL A 14 9.67 33.06 -24.64
C VAL A 14 8.27 32.48 -24.89
N VAL A 15 7.81 32.44 -26.14
CA VAL A 15 6.51 31.82 -26.48
C VAL A 15 6.51 30.32 -26.21
N ALA A 16 7.61 29.62 -26.54
CA ALA A 16 7.74 28.19 -26.25
C ALA A 16 7.69 27.89 -24.74
N VAL A 17 8.38 28.69 -23.92
CA VAL A 17 8.33 28.58 -22.45
C VAL A 17 6.95 28.94 -21.90
N ALA A 18 6.28 29.93 -22.47
CA ALA A 18 4.93 30.33 -22.06
C ALA A 18 3.85 29.28 -22.39
N LEU A 19 4.07 28.46 -23.43
CA LEU A 19 3.17 27.36 -23.82
C LEU A 19 3.46 26.05 -23.07
N ALA A 20 4.64 25.91 -22.46
CA ALA A 20 5.02 24.71 -21.71
C ALA A 20 4.01 24.32 -20.60
N PRO A 21 3.47 25.25 -19.79
CA PRO A 21 2.45 24.91 -18.78
C PRO A 21 1.16 24.36 -19.37
N ALA A 22 0.72 24.84 -20.54
CA ALA A 22 -0.49 24.35 -21.19
C ALA A 22 -0.30 22.92 -21.73
N VAL A 23 0.88 22.62 -22.27
CA VAL A 23 1.26 21.25 -22.67
C VAL A 23 1.40 20.36 -21.43
N PHE A 24 1.98 20.85 -20.34
CA PHE A 24 2.10 20.10 -19.08
C PHE A 24 0.72 19.83 -18.44
N ALA A 25 -0.21 20.78 -18.52
CA ALA A 25 -1.60 20.59 -18.10
C ALA A 25 -2.32 19.58 -18.99
N TYR A 26 -2.08 19.60 -20.31
CA TYR A 26 -2.62 18.60 -21.23
C TYR A 26 -2.02 17.21 -20.99
N LEU A 27 -0.75 17.13 -20.61
CA LEU A 27 -0.13 15.90 -20.15
C LEU A 27 -0.67 15.47 -18.80
N GLN A 28 -1.00 16.36 -17.86
CA GLN A 28 -1.67 15.96 -16.61
C GLN A 28 -3.10 15.47 -16.85
N LEU A 29 -3.82 16.03 -17.83
CA LEU A 29 -5.14 15.55 -18.25
C LEU A 29 -5.07 14.24 -19.05
N GLY A 30 -4.02 14.06 -19.86
CA GLY A 30 -3.74 12.83 -20.62
C GLY A 30 -3.01 11.73 -19.83
N TYR A 31 -2.40 12.08 -18.70
CA TYR A 31 -1.88 11.16 -17.68
C TYR A 31 -2.97 10.86 -16.64
N SER A 32 -4.22 10.83 -17.10
CA SER A 32 -5.23 9.94 -16.55
C SER A 32 -4.92 8.60 -17.18
N ALA A 33 -4.10 7.77 -16.54
CA ALA A 33 -3.73 6.46 -17.04
C ALA A 33 -4.99 5.64 -17.36
N ASP A 34 -5.42 5.66 -18.62
CA ASP A 34 -6.37 4.76 -19.26
C ASP A 34 -7.42 4.13 -18.30
N VAL A 35 -8.17 4.97 -17.58
CA VAL A 35 -9.10 4.54 -16.50
C VAL A 35 -10.43 4.04 -17.07
N ALA A 36 -10.57 3.92 -18.38
CA ALA A 36 -11.80 3.44 -19.01
C ALA A 36 -11.78 1.94 -19.30
N ALA A 37 -10.61 1.28 -19.24
CA ALA A 37 -10.50 -0.18 -19.32
C ALA A 37 -10.50 -0.86 -17.94
N SER A 38 -10.36 -0.11 -16.84
CA SER A 38 -10.03 -0.61 -15.49
C SER A 38 -11.22 -1.06 -14.61
N GLY A 39 -12.46 -0.89 -15.04
CA GLY A 39 -13.64 -1.21 -14.20
C GLY A 39 -13.74 -2.67 -13.75
N ASP A 40 -13.30 -3.60 -14.61
CA ASP A 40 -13.20 -5.04 -14.29
C ASP A 40 -11.86 -5.40 -13.61
N TYR A 41 -10.84 -4.55 -13.68
CA TYR A 41 -9.51 -4.76 -13.08
C TYR A 41 -9.46 -4.37 -11.60
N ASP A 42 -10.21 -3.34 -11.20
CA ASP A 42 -10.34 -2.93 -9.81
C ASP A 42 -11.14 -3.93 -8.98
N ALA A 43 -12.07 -4.67 -9.59
CA ALA A 43 -12.93 -5.61 -8.85
C ALA A 43 -12.14 -6.77 -8.20
N PRO A 44 -11.22 -7.48 -8.90
CA PRO A 44 -10.38 -8.50 -8.29
C PRO A 44 -9.44 -7.99 -7.20
N VAL A 45 -8.79 -6.84 -7.42
CA VAL A 45 -7.87 -6.22 -6.45
C VAL A 45 -8.63 -5.73 -5.22
N GLY A 46 -9.74 -5.01 -5.43
CA GLY A 46 -10.61 -4.53 -4.35
C GLY A 46 -11.26 -5.66 -3.56
N ASN A 47 -11.51 -6.82 -4.18
CA ASN A 47 -11.92 -8.03 -3.46
C ASN A 47 -10.79 -8.55 -2.54
N ALA A 48 -9.56 -8.68 -3.06
CA ALA A 48 -8.42 -9.10 -2.26
C ALA A 48 -8.18 -8.16 -1.07
N GLN A 49 -8.23 -6.83 -1.29
CA GLN A 49 -8.10 -5.84 -0.23
C GLN A 49 -9.18 -5.97 0.84
N ARG A 50 -10.45 -6.16 0.47
CA ARG A 50 -11.54 -6.37 1.46
C ARG A 50 -11.36 -7.65 2.27
N VAL A 51 -10.95 -8.74 1.63
CA VAL A 51 -10.71 -10.03 2.31
C VAL A 51 -9.53 -9.90 3.28
N LEU A 52 -8.42 -9.32 2.83
CA LEU A 52 -7.24 -9.08 3.68
C LEU A 52 -7.56 -8.12 4.82
N SER A 53 -8.34 -7.06 4.59
CA SER A 53 -8.77 -6.13 5.63
C SER A 53 -9.54 -6.82 6.76
N ARG A 54 -10.53 -7.65 6.42
CA ARG A 54 -11.25 -8.44 7.43
C ARG A 54 -10.35 -9.44 8.14
N GLY A 55 -9.46 -10.11 7.39
CA GLY A 55 -8.50 -11.07 7.96
C GLY A 55 -7.56 -10.42 8.97
N VAL A 56 -6.99 -9.26 8.64
CA VAL A 56 -6.08 -8.53 9.54
C VAL A 56 -6.80 -8.04 10.77
N HIS A 57 -8.01 -7.49 10.60
CA HIS A 57 -8.81 -7.05 11.75
C HIS A 57 -9.09 -8.21 12.71
N GLY A 58 -9.57 -9.35 12.19
CA GLY A 58 -9.83 -10.54 13.01
C GLY A 58 -8.56 -11.14 13.65
N ALA A 59 -7.42 -11.08 12.95
CA ALA A 59 -6.14 -11.56 13.49
C ALA A 59 -5.55 -10.63 14.57
N ALA A 60 -5.91 -9.35 14.57
CA ALA A 60 -5.36 -8.34 15.47
C ALA A 60 -6.16 -8.14 16.77
N THR A 61 -7.49 -8.31 16.75
CA THR A 61 -8.39 -7.99 17.88
C THR A 61 -7.99 -8.60 19.24
N GLY A 62 -7.42 -9.81 19.25
CA GLY A 62 -7.04 -10.52 20.48
C GLY A 62 -5.57 -10.37 20.90
N ILE A 63 -4.75 -9.65 20.12
CA ILE A 63 -3.30 -9.64 20.34
C ILE A 63 -2.89 -8.87 21.59
N PRO A 64 -3.39 -7.64 21.85
CA PRO A 64 -2.96 -6.85 23.01
C PRO A 64 -3.20 -7.57 24.34
N SER A 65 -4.36 -8.25 24.48
CA SER A 65 -4.72 -9.00 25.69
C SER A 65 -3.95 -10.31 25.86
N SER A 66 -3.38 -10.86 24.79
CA SER A 66 -2.70 -12.16 24.78
C SER A 66 -1.18 -12.07 24.81
N TYR A 67 -0.60 -10.96 24.35
CA TYR A 67 0.85 -10.82 24.16
C TYR A 67 1.41 -9.53 24.76
N ARG A 68 2.32 -9.69 25.72
CA ARG A 68 3.18 -8.62 26.23
C ARG A 68 4.25 -8.25 25.20
N TRP A 69 4.74 -7.01 25.26
CA TRP A 69 5.75 -6.48 24.33
C TRP A 69 7.03 -7.31 24.24
N ASN A 70 7.48 -7.89 25.36
CA ASN A 70 8.63 -8.80 25.37
C ASN A 70 8.40 -10.10 24.56
N ARG A 71 7.15 -10.43 24.22
CA ARG A 71 6.74 -11.56 23.37
C ARG A 71 6.22 -11.12 21.99
N ARG A 72 6.55 -9.92 21.53
CA ARG A 72 6.09 -9.37 20.24
C ARG A 72 6.37 -10.28 19.02
N GLU A 73 7.49 -11.00 18.98
CA GLU A 73 7.75 -11.94 17.89
C GLU A 73 6.79 -13.15 17.90
N ALA A 74 6.35 -13.59 19.08
CA ALA A 74 5.29 -14.59 19.19
C ALA A 74 3.94 -14.02 18.76
N ALA A 75 3.64 -12.76 19.09
CA ALA A 75 2.45 -12.06 18.62
C ALA A 75 2.40 -11.97 17.09
N ILE A 76 3.50 -11.57 16.44
CA ILE A 76 3.60 -11.51 14.97
C ILE A 76 3.41 -12.90 14.35
N SER A 77 3.97 -13.95 14.96
CA SER A 77 3.75 -15.33 14.51
C SER A 77 2.28 -15.74 14.62
N ALA A 78 1.61 -15.37 15.72
CA ALA A 78 0.20 -15.66 15.93
C ALA A 78 -0.70 -14.93 14.92
N VAL A 79 -0.43 -13.65 14.64
CA VAL A 79 -1.13 -12.87 13.60
C VAL A 79 -0.98 -13.55 12.24
N ARG A 80 0.24 -13.92 11.86
CA ARG A 80 0.49 -14.60 10.58
C ARG A 80 -0.19 -15.96 10.50
N ALA A 81 -0.16 -16.75 11.58
CA ALA A 81 -0.86 -18.03 11.65
C ALA A 81 -2.38 -17.87 11.52
N SER A 82 -2.94 -16.83 12.16
CA SER A 82 -4.37 -16.51 12.08
C SER A 82 -4.79 -16.00 10.68
N LEU A 83 -3.90 -15.29 9.98
CA LEU A 83 -4.12 -14.81 8.61
C LEU A 83 -4.00 -15.90 7.54
N GLN A 84 -3.24 -16.96 7.81
CA GLN A 84 -2.91 -17.98 6.81
C GLN A 84 -4.16 -18.62 6.16
N PRO A 85 -5.20 -19.02 6.93
CA PRO A 85 -6.44 -19.54 6.33
C PRO A 85 -7.14 -18.54 5.40
N THR A 86 -7.16 -17.25 5.75
CA THR A 86 -7.74 -16.20 4.89
C THR A 86 -6.96 -16.03 3.59
N ILE A 87 -5.63 -16.07 3.67
CA ILE A 87 -4.75 -15.98 2.50
C ILE A 87 -4.95 -17.20 1.59
N ASP A 88 -5.04 -18.40 2.16
CA ASP A 88 -5.22 -19.63 1.39
C ASP A 88 -6.62 -19.70 0.75
N ALA A 89 -7.66 -19.26 1.47
CA ALA A 89 -9.00 -19.12 0.90
C ALA A 89 -9.02 -18.11 -0.26
N LEU A 90 -8.30 -16.99 -0.16
CA LEU A 90 -8.21 -16.03 -1.26
C LEU A 90 -7.52 -16.64 -2.49
N ARG A 91 -6.43 -17.38 -2.30
CA ARG A 91 -5.71 -18.11 -3.36
C ARG A 91 -6.57 -19.17 -4.03
N SER A 92 -7.42 -19.87 -3.27
CA SER A 92 -8.29 -20.92 -3.79
C SER A 92 -9.59 -20.40 -4.44
N SER A 93 -10.10 -19.25 -3.99
CA SER A 93 -11.47 -18.79 -4.30
C SER A 93 -11.81 -18.47 -5.76
N ARG A 94 -10.83 -18.40 -6.68
CA ARG A 94 -11.10 -18.01 -8.08
C ARG A 94 -10.34 -18.77 -9.17
N VAL A 95 -9.72 -19.90 -8.82
CA VAL A 95 -9.18 -20.82 -9.84
C VAL A 95 -10.29 -21.27 -10.80
N GLU A 96 -11.53 -21.38 -10.32
CA GLU A 96 -12.73 -21.74 -11.12
C GLU A 96 -13.21 -20.62 -12.08
N SER A 97 -12.75 -19.38 -11.93
CA SER A 97 -13.18 -18.24 -12.78
C SER A 97 -12.02 -17.62 -13.57
N GLY A 98 -10.92 -18.37 -13.77
CA GLY A 98 -9.76 -17.90 -14.51
C GLY A 98 -8.98 -16.76 -13.84
N THR A 99 -9.21 -16.52 -12.53
CA THR A 99 -8.48 -15.49 -11.75
C THR A 99 -7.64 -16.15 -10.67
N VAL A 100 -6.33 -15.98 -10.77
CA VAL A 100 -5.35 -16.52 -9.81
C VAL A 100 -4.83 -15.38 -8.94
N TYR A 101 -4.96 -15.55 -7.63
CA TYR A 101 -4.36 -14.65 -6.64
C TYR A 101 -3.06 -15.25 -6.11
N GLN A 102 -2.01 -14.46 -6.08
CA GLN A 102 -0.81 -14.72 -5.27
C GLN A 102 -0.68 -13.60 -4.26
N VAL A 103 -0.45 -13.96 -3.01
CA VAL A 103 -0.36 -13.00 -1.90
C VAL A 103 0.90 -13.31 -1.13
N ALA A 104 1.76 -12.33 -0.96
CA ALA A 104 2.98 -12.42 -0.16
C ALA A 104 2.99 -11.31 0.88
N TYR A 105 3.69 -11.52 2.00
CA TYR A 105 3.92 -10.43 2.96
C TYR A 105 5.03 -9.52 2.47
N ASN A 106 4.80 -8.21 2.49
CA ASN A 106 5.79 -7.22 2.08
C ASN A 106 6.48 -6.61 3.31
N ARG A 107 7.76 -6.96 3.52
CA ARG A 107 8.54 -6.48 4.67
C ARG A 107 8.96 -5.02 4.52
N SER A 108 9.37 -4.61 3.33
CA SER A 108 9.84 -3.24 3.08
C SER A 108 8.68 -2.24 3.14
N ALA A 109 7.51 -2.59 2.62
CA ALA A 109 6.31 -1.75 2.73
C ALA A 109 5.83 -1.62 4.19
N ALA A 110 5.88 -2.70 4.97
CA ALA A 110 5.56 -2.63 6.40
C ALA A 110 6.54 -1.71 7.15
N GLN A 111 7.84 -1.81 6.85
CA GLN A 111 8.86 -0.96 7.45
C GLN A 111 8.66 0.51 7.07
N ALA A 112 8.51 0.80 5.78
CA ALA A 112 8.27 2.16 5.30
C ALA A 112 7.01 2.79 5.94
N TRP A 113 5.93 2.01 6.05
CA TRP A 113 4.71 2.47 6.73
C TRP A 113 4.95 2.75 8.23
N GLY A 114 5.66 1.87 8.92
CA GLY A 114 5.99 2.05 10.34
C GLY A 114 6.86 3.28 10.59
N ASP A 115 7.88 3.49 9.76
CA ASP A 115 8.78 4.63 9.82
C ASP A 115 8.03 5.96 9.58
N GLU A 116 7.04 5.96 8.68
CA GLU A 116 6.22 7.13 8.41
C GLU A 116 5.22 7.43 9.53
N ARG A 117 4.51 6.40 10.04
CA ARG A 117 3.38 6.58 10.97
C ARG A 117 3.77 6.70 12.43
N CYS A 118 4.93 6.16 12.78
CA CYS A 118 5.44 6.12 14.16
C CYS A 118 6.77 6.86 14.31
N ALA A 119 7.07 7.77 13.38
CA ALA A 119 8.20 8.67 13.53
C ALA A 119 8.11 9.39 14.89
N THR A 120 9.20 9.39 15.66
CA THR A 120 9.22 9.99 17.01
C THR A 120 8.92 11.49 17.00
N THR A 121 9.04 12.13 15.84
CA THR A 121 8.80 13.57 15.64
C THR A 121 7.40 13.90 15.11
N ARG A 122 6.73 13.01 14.37
CA ARG A 122 5.46 13.29 13.66
C ARG A 122 4.60 12.04 13.47
N GLY A 123 3.30 12.24 13.23
CA GLY A 123 2.36 11.14 12.94
C GLY A 123 1.46 10.78 14.13
N PRO A 124 0.38 10.02 13.88
CA PRO A 124 -0.70 9.77 14.84
C PRO A 124 -0.30 8.83 16.00
N ASN A 125 0.78 8.06 15.84
CA ASN A 125 1.20 7.04 16.80
C ASN A 125 2.52 7.35 17.52
N ARG A 126 3.07 8.55 17.32
CA ARG A 126 4.39 8.93 17.86
C ARG A 126 4.45 8.94 19.39
N GLN A 127 3.32 9.18 20.07
CA GLN A 127 3.28 9.20 21.54
C GLN A 127 3.62 7.85 22.19
N PHE A 128 3.51 6.76 21.44
CA PHE A 128 3.79 5.41 21.91
C PHE A 128 5.20 4.94 21.54
N GLY A 129 6.03 5.81 20.96
CA GLY A 129 7.37 5.50 20.50
C GLY A 129 7.42 4.87 19.10
N ALA A 130 8.60 4.39 18.73
CA ALA A 130 8.84 3.80 17.41
C ALA A 130 8.05 2.51 17.21
N CYS A 131 7.68 2.24 15.96
CA CYS A 131 7.08 0.97 15.55
C CYS A 131 8.16 -0.06 15.24
N GLU A 132 7.80 -1.33 15.42
CA GLU A 132 8.61 -2.46 14.98
C GLU A 132 7.89 -3.15 13.82
N ALA A 133 8.53 -3.15 12.65
CA ALA A 133 8.06 -3.87 11.49
C ALA A 133 8.88 -5.15 11.31
N SER A 134 8.23 -6.30 11.40
CA SER A 134 8.87 -7.61 11.22
C SER A 134 7.94 -8.54 10.47
N ARG A 135 8.49 -9.26 9.49
CA ARG A 135 7.76 -10.23 8.66
C ARG A 135 6.46 -9.67 8.05
N GLY A 136 6.47 -8.39 7.64
CA GLY A 136 5.32 -7.74 6.99
C GLY A 136 4.19 -7.34 7.94
N ILE A 137 4.40 -7.44 9.25
CA ILE A 137 3.47 -6.95 10.29
C ILE A 137 4.14 -5.78 11.01
N VAL A 138 3.38 -4.73 11.28
CA VAL A 138 3.81 -3.57 12.07
C VAL A 138 3.16 -3.66 13.45
N VAL A 139 3.99 -3.61 14.49
CA VAL A 139 3.54 -3.63 15.88
C VAL A 139 4.12 -2.46 16.67
N GLN A 140 3.50 -2.14 17.79
CA GLN A 140 3.95 -1.09 18.70
C GLN A 140 3.71 -1.49 20.15
N ASN A 141 4.61 -1.04 21.03
CA ASN A 141 4.42 -1.17 22.47
C ASN A 141 3.42 -0.13 22.95
N ARG A 142 2.31 -0.56 23.55
CA ARG A 142 1.43 0.35 24.30
C ARG A 142 1.23 -0.24 25.68
N THR A 143 1.74 0.44 26.70
CA THR A 143 1.59 0.03 28.11
C THR A 143 2.11 -1.40 28.39
N GLY A 144 3.17 -1.83 27.69
CA GLY A 144 3.76 -3.16 27.84
C GLY A 144 3.05 -4.27 27.07
N GLU A 145 2.04 -3.94 26.26
CA GLU A 145 1.30 -4.85 25.40
C GLU A 145 1.70 -4.67 23.94
N THR A 146 1.63 -5.75 23.17
CA THR A 146 1.88 -5.70 21.73
C THR A 146 0.58 -5.33 21.01
N HIS A 147 0.56 -4.14 20.40
CA HIS A 147 -0.52 -3.76 19.48
C HIS A 147 -0.07 -3.98 18.06
N VAL A 148 -0.91 -4.61 17.24
CA VAL A 148 -0.76 -4.64 15.78
C VAL A 148 -1.24 -3.31 15.25
N LEU A 149 -0.58 -2.73 14.26
CA LEU A 149 -0.99 -1.46 13.64
C LEU A 149 -1.21 -1.58 12.14
N ALA A 150 -0.51 -2.50 11.48
CA ALA A 150 -0.72 -2.77 10.08
C ALA A 150 -0.16 -4.14 9.67
N ALA A 151 -0.64 -4.63 8.54
CA ALA A 151 0.00 -5.70 7.78
C ALA A 151 0.16 -5.26 6.32
N ALA A 152 1.32 -5.52 5.72
CA ALA A 152 1.59 -5.18 4.33
C ALA A 152 1.76 -6.45 3.49
N PHE A 153 1.17 -6.41 2.29
CA PHE A 153 1.12 -7.52 1.35
C PHE A 153 1.45 -7.06 -0.06
N ASP A 154 2.08 -7.93 -0.85
CA ASP A 154 2.08 -7.83 -2.30
C ASP A 154 1.04 -8.81 -2.84
N VAL A 155 0.12 -8.29 -3.65
CA VAL A 155 -0.97 -9.04 -4.27
C VAL A 155 -0.76 -9.03 -5.76
N HIS A 156 -0.58 -10.22 -6.34
CA HIS A 156 -0.54 -10.42 -7.76
C HIS A 156 -1.84 -11.07 -8.19
N VAL A 157 -2.51 -10.47 -9.16
CA VAL A 157 -3.75 -10.98 -9.76
C VAL A 157 -3.46 -11.29 -11.21
N THR A 158 -3.58 -12.57 -11.59
CA THR A 158 -3.53 -12.98 -12.99
C THR A 158 -4.93 -13.36 -13.43
N THR A 159 -5.43 -12.71 -14.47
CA THR A 159 -6.70 -13.03 -15.14
C THR A 159 -6.41 -13.45 -16.58
N GLU A 160 -7.43 -13.88 -17.31
CA GLU A 160 -7.32 -14.16 -18.75
C GLU A 160 -6.87 -12.93 -19.57
N ARG A 161 -7.12 -11.72 -19.07
CA ARG A 161 -6.88 -10.46 -19.78
C ARG A 161 -5.57 -9.78 -19.40
N GLY A 162 -4.90 -10.22 -18.32
CA GLY A 162 -3.62 -9.65 -17.92
C GLY A 162 -3.20 -9.95 -16.49
N ARG A 163 -2.05 -9.39 -16.10
CA ARG A 163 -1.47 -9.48 -14.77
C ARG A 163 -1.41 -8.10 -14.13
N ASN A 164 -1.83 -8.03 -12.86
CA ASN A 164 -1.73 -6.84 -12.02
C ASN A 164 -0.94 -7.17 -10.76
N GLU A 165 -0.12 -6.23 -10.31
CA GLU A 165 0.65 -6.32 -9.08
C GLU A 165 0.40 -5.05 -8.26
N VAL A 166 0.07 -5.22 -6.99
CA VAL A 166 -0.24 -4.11 -6.09
C VAL A 166 0.26 -4.41 -4.68
N THR A 167 0.87 -3.41 -4.05
CA THR A 167 1.18 -3.44 -2.63
C THR A 167 -0.03 -2.93 -1.84
N VAL A 168 -0.55 -3.77 -0.95
CA VAL A 168 -1.69 -3.47 -0.09
C VAL A 168 -1.20 -3.34 1.34
N ILE A 169 -1.37 -2.16 1.93
CA ILE A 169 -1.16 -1.96 3.37
C ILE A 169 -2.53 -1.91 4.02
N VAL A 170 -2.75 -2.82 4.95
CA VAL A 170 -3.97 -2.90 5.74
C VAL A 170 -3.67 -2.31 7.12
N PRO A 171 -4.07 -1.06 7.40
CA PRO A 171 -4.00 -0.53 8.75
C PRO A 171 -5.00 -1.27 9.64
N TYR A 172 -4.62 -1.42 10.91
CA TYR A 172 -5.50 -1.85 11.97
C TYR A 172 -5.66 -0.69 12.94
N ASP A 173 -6.86 -0.13 12.94
CA ASP A 173 -7.27 0.87 13.91
C ASP A 173 -8.06 0.14 15.00
N ASP A 174 -7.45 0.04 16.20
CA ASP A 174 -8.18 -0.17 17.45
C ASP A 174 -9.04 1.09 17.64
N GLY A 175 -10.32 1.02 17.27
CA GLY A 175 -11.25 2.15 17.24
C GLY A 175 -11.26 3.03 18.49
#